data_AF-A0A1P8YKX7-F1
#
_entry.id   AF-A0A1P8YKX7-F1
#
_cell.length_a   1.000
_cell.length_b   1.000
_cell.length_c   1.000
_cell.angle_alpha   90.00
_cell.angle_beta   90.00
_cell.angle_gamma   90.00
#
_symmetry.space_group_name_H-M   'P 1'
#
loop_
_entity.id
_entity.type
_entity.pdbx_description
1 polymer ?
#
loop_
_entity_poly.entity_id
_entity_poly.type
_entity_poly.pdbx_seq_one_letter_code
_entity_poly.pdbx_strand_id
1 'polypeptide(L)'
;MLRHTAVGVRLRSVGLNPDASARLGVRVDRLRFLSLSCAGAFAGLAGGILVATAPFILVEGFSSGYGFSGLVVGLLARGSMLAVVAVSLLLGFLVSGGINLQLAAGVPASTVSIMESLMIILIAGAVLWTAGSRRSKPVAAQQAEPETVPDLAGAHR
;
A
#
# COMPACT_ATOMS: atom_id res chain seq x y z
N MET A 1 5.96 13.83 2.16
CA MET A 1 5.37 15.12 1.75
C MET A 1 3.91 15.24 2.23
N LEU A 2 2.96 14.38 1.84
CA LEU A 2 1.54 14.52 2.29
C LEU A 2 1.24 14.24 3.76
N ARG A 3 2.17 13.65 4.51
CA ARG A 3 2.00 13.27 5.93
C ARG A 3 1.76 14.47 6.87
N HIS A 4 2.17 15.68 6.47
CA HIS A 4 2.00 16.89 7.27
C HIS A 4 0.81 17.77 6.81
N THR A 5 0.13 17.40 5.72
CA THR A 5 -1.00 18.17 5.19
C THR A 5 -2.28 17.81 5.95
N ALA A 6 -3.19 18.77 6.12
CA ALA A 6 -4.49 18.56 6.80
C ALA A 6 -5.27 17.36 6.25
N VAL A 7 -5.22 17.12 4.94
CA VAL A 7 -5.84 15.96 4.30
C VAL A 7 -5.16 14.65 4.73
N GLY A 8 -3.83 14.61 4.79
CA GLY A 8 -3.07 13.43 5.18
C GLY A 8 -3.26 13.05 6.65
N VAL A 9 -3.36 14.03 7.54
CA VAL A 9 -3.66 13.80 8.97
C VAL A 9 -5.06 13.22 9.13
N ARG A 10 -6.06 13.79 8.44
CA ARG A 10 -7.45 13.30 8.45
C ARG A 10 -7.58 11.89 7.86
N LEU A 11 -6.84 11.58 6.80
CA LEU A 11 -6.86 10.25 6.19
C LEU A 11 -6.23 9.20 7.12
N ARG A 12 -5.14 9.56 7.81
CA ARG A 12 -4.49 8.69 8.79
C ARG A 12 -5.35 8.47 10.04
N SER A 13 -6.03 9.51 10.53
CA SER A 13 -6.92 9.38 11.70
C SER A 13 -8.09 8.44 11.40
N VAL A 14 -8.69 8.56 10.21
CA VAL A 14 -9.76 7.67 9.75
C VAL A 14 -9.28 6.23 9.60
N GLY A 15 -8.04 6.01 9.17
CA GLY A 15 -7.44 4.68 9.07
C GLY A 15 -7.10 4.03 10.42
N LEU A 16 -6.89 4.82 11.48
CA LEU A 16 -6.62 4.30 12.83
C LEU A 16 -7.91 3.97 13.59
N ASN A 17 -8.88 4.89 13.59
CA ASN A 17 -10.20 4.63 14.16
C ASN A 17 -11.28 5.51 13.49
N PRO A 18 -12.17 4.93 12.66
CA PRO A 18 -13.19 5.70 11.95
C PRO A 18 -14.24 6.29 12.90
N ASP A 19 -14.61 5.59 13.97
CA ASP A 19 -15.64 6.05 14.90
C ASP A 19 -15.16 7.24 15.73
N ALA A 20 -13.89 7.23 16.18
CA ALA A 20 -13.28 8.38 16.84
C ALA A 20 -13.17 9.59 15.90
N SER A 21 -12.85 9.35 14.62
CA SER A 21 -12.76 10.42 13.63
C SER A 21 -14.13 11.04 13.30
N ALA A 22 -15.19 10.23 13.28
CA ALA A 22 -16.56 10.71 13.09
C ALA A 22 -17.01 11.63 14.24
N ARG A 23 -16.66 11.27 15.49
CA ARG A 23 -16.92 12.09 16.69
C ARG A 23 -16.18 13.43 16.69
N LEU A 24 -15.03 13.50 16.02
CA LEU A 24 -14.25 14.73 15.83
C LEU A 24 -14.77 15.61 14.67
N GLY A 25 -15.94 15.31 14.10
CA GLY A 25 -16.56 16.08 13.01
C GLY A 25 -15.97 15.81 11.63
N VAL A 26 -15.14 14.77 11.46
CA VAL A 26 -14.63 14.37 10.14
C VAL A 26 -15.71 13.58 9.41
N ARG A 27 -16.10 14.05 8.21
CA ARG A 27 -17.00 13.31 7.30
C ARG A 27 -16.26 12.09 6.72
N VAL A 28 -16.25 11.00 7.47
CA VAL A 28 -15.55 9.75 7.15
C VAL A 28 -15.96 9.20 5.78
N ASP A 29 -17.26 9.15 5.50
CA ASP A 29 -17.77 8.57 4.24
C ASP A 29 -17.30 9.36 3.03
N ARG A 30 -17.39 10.69 3.08
CA ARG A 30 -16.90 11.55 1.98
C ARG A 30 -15.41 11.37 1.75
N LEU A 31 -14.63 11.23 2.82
CA LEU A 31 -13.19 11.04 2.70
C LEU A 31 -12.83 9.66 2.14
N ARG A 32 -13.59 8.61 2.50
CA ARG A 32 -13.48 7.26 1.94
C ARG A 32 -13.83 7.19 0.46
N PHE A 33 -14.96 7.79 0.07
CA PHE A 33 -15.35 7.84 -1.34
C PHE A 33 -14.32 8.62 -2.17
N LEU A 34 -13.88 9.78 -1.69
CA LEU A 34 -12.92 10.60 -2.42
C LEU A 34 -11.55 9.91 -2.54
N SER A 35 -11.08 9.21 -1.50
CA SER A 35 -9.82 8.46 -1.59
C SER A 35 -9.93 7.27 -2.55
N LEU A 36 -11.04 6.54 -2.53
CA LEU A 36 -11.28 5.41 -3.41
C LEU A 36 -11.42 5.83 -4.88
N SER A 37 -12.20 6.89 -5.15
CA SER A 37 -12.34 7.46 -6.49
C SER A 37 -11.01 7.97 -7.03
N CYS A 38 -10.20 8.63 -6.20
CA CYS A 38 -8.88 9.11 -6.58
C CYS A 38 -7.93 7.95 -6.91
N ALA A 39 -7.89 6.92 -6.05
CA ALA A 39 -7.09 5.72 -6.30
C ALA A 39 -7.53 4.99 -7.58
N GLY A 40 -8.84 4.85 -7.79
CA GLY A 40 -9.42 4.25 -9.01
C GLY A 40 -9.09 5.05 -10.26
N ALA A 41 -9.15 6.39 -10.20
CA ALA A 41 -8.78 7.25 -11.32
C ALA A 41 -7.31 7.06 -11.72
N PHE A 42 -6.38 7.03 -10.76
CA PHE A 42 -4.96 6.77 -11.04
C PHE A 42 -4.70 5.35 -11.55
N ALA A 43 -5.36 4.34 -10.98
CA ALA A 43 -5.23 2.96 -11.45
C ALA A 43 -5.77 2.78 -12.88
N GLY A 44 -6.91 3.39 -13.18
CA GLY A 44 -7.50 3.41 -14.52
C GLY A 44 -6.63 4.16 -15.53
N LEU A 45 -6.06 5.30 -15.14
CA LEU A 45 -5.14 6.07 -16.00
C LEU A 45 -3.87 5.27 -16.30
N ALA A 46 -3.29 4.61 -15.30
CA ALA A 46 -2.13 3.73 -15.48
C ALA A 46 -2.44 2.56 -16.44
N GLY A 47 -3.58 1.89 -16.26
CA GLY A 47 -4.02 0.83 -17.17
C GLY A 47 -4.30 1.34 -18.59
N GLY A 48 -4.91 2.52 -18.72
CA GLY A 48 -5.17 3.17 -20.01
C GLY A 48 -3.89 3.53 -20.76
N ILE A 49 -2.87 4.06 -20.08
CA ILE A 49 -1.54 4.31 -20.67
C ILE A 49 -0.90 3.01 -21.17
N LEU A 50 -1.04 1.93 -20.40
CA LEU A 50 -0.47 0.64 -20.75
C LEU A 50 -1.14 0.09 -22.03
N VAL A 51 -2.46 0.23 -22.20
CA VAL A 51 -3.19 -0.19 -23.41
C VAL A 51 -2.86 0.69 -24.61
N ALA A 52 -2.66 1.99 -24.36
CA ALA A 52 -2.32 2.96 -25.40
C ALA A 52 -0.87 2.82 -25.91
N THR A 53 -0.05 1.96 -25.31
CA THR A 53 1.33 1.70 -25.76
C THR A 53 1.32 0.67 -26.91
N ALA A 54 2.19 0.87 -27.91
CA ALA A 54 2.30 0.00 -29.08
C ALA A 54 2.47 -1.48 -28.64
N PRO A 55 1.69 -2.43 -29.20
CA PRO A 55 1.16 -2.42 -30.56
C PRO A 55 -0.34 -2.06 -30.71
N PHE A 56 -0.95 -1.37 -29.71
CA PHE A 56 -2.38 -1.01 -29.70
C PHE A 56 -3.36 -2.21 -29.79
N ILE A 57 -2.84 -3.43 -29.63
CA ILE A 57 -3.60 -4.66 -29.54
C ILE A 57 -3.59 -5.13 -28.08
N LEU A 58 -4.71 -5.68 -27.63
CA LEU A 58 -4.76 -6.39 -26.36
C LEU A 58 -4.00 -7.71 -26.53
N VAL A 59 -2.71 -7.67 -26.20
CA VAL A 59 -1.89 -8.89 -26.14
C VAL A 59 -2.43 -9.76 -25.00
N GLU A 60 -2.58 -11.06 -25.24
CA GLU A 60 -2.91 -12.02 -24.18
C GLU A 60 -1.92 -11.87 -23.02
N GLY A 61 -2.44 -11.75 -21.79
CA GLY A 61 -1.61 -11.53 -20.61
C GLY A 61 -1.23 -10.06 -20.32
N PHE A 62 -1.87 -9.08 -20.95
CA PHE A 62 -1.67 -7.65 -20.67
C PHE A 62 -1.71 -7.27 -19.18
N SER A 63 -2.56 -7.92 -18.38
CA SER A 63 -2.66 -7.72 -16.93
C SER A 63 -1.92 -8.76 -16.09
N SER A 64 -1.23 -9.72 -16.72
CA SER A 64 -0.60 -10.82 -16.00
C SER A 64 0.49 -10.26 -15.07
N GLY A 65 0.29 -10.40 -13.76
CA GLY A 65 1.29 -10.05 -12.74
C GLY A 65 1.35 -8.58 -12.30
N TYR A 66 1.13 -7.59 -13.17
CA TYR A 66 1.39 -6.17 -12.86
C TYR A 66 0.67 -5.63 -11.61
N GLY A 67 -0.58 -6.01 -11.37
CA GLY A 67 -1.32 -5.61 -10.17
C GLY A 67 -0.76 -6.23 -8.88
N PHE A 68 -0.34 -7.48 -8.95
CA PHE A 68 0.25 -8.19 -7.81
C PHE A 68 1.66 -7.64 -7.49
N SER A 69 2.48 -7.45 -8.52
CA SER A 69 3.79 -6.80 -8.39
C SER A 69 3.65 -5.36 -7.86
N GLY A 70 2.62 -4.62 -8.29
CA GLY A 70 2.31 -3.28 -7.74
C GLY A 70 1.92 -3.30 -6.26
N LEU A 71 1.14 -4.31 -5.82
CA LEU A 71 0.82 -4.51 -4.40
C LEU A 71 2.09 -4.75 -3.58
N VAL A 72 2.99 -5.61 -4.06
CA VAL A 72 4.26 -5.93 -3.39
C VAL A 72 5.14 -4.68 -3.24
N VAL A 73 5.24 -3.86 -4.29
CA VAL A 73 5.95 -2.57 -4.25
C VAL A 73 5.33 -1.65 -3.19
N GLY A 74 4.00 -1.58 -3.13
CA GLY A 74 3.28 -0.77 -2.14
C GLY A 74 3.55 -1.21 -0.70
N LEU A 75 3.56 -2.52 -0.45
CA LEU A 75 3.90 -3.09 0.85
C LEU A 75 5.36 -2.79 1.23
N LEU A 76 6.30 -3.00 0.30
CA LEU A 76 7.72 -2.76 0.51
C LEU A 76 8.01 -1.28 0.80
N ALA A 77 7.27 -0.37 0.18
CA ALA A 77 7.43 1.07 0.39
C ALA A 77 6.88 1.59 1.74
N ARG A 78 6.08 0.79 2.47
CA ARG A 78 5.61 1.08 3.85
C ARG A 78 4.96 2.47 4.02
N GLY A 79 4.19 2.91 3.04
CA GLY A 79 3.53 4.23 3.06
C GLY A 79 4.47 5.43 2.82
N SER A 80 5.72 5.20 2.41
CA SER A 80 6.63 6.25 1.99
C SER A 80 6.61 6.41 0.47
N MET A 81 6.08 7.54 0.00
CA MET A 81 5.99 7.85 -1.43
C MET A 81 7.36 7.88 -2.13
N LEU A 82 8.43 8.29 -1.43
CA LEU A 82 9.78 8.29 -1.97
C LEU A 82 10.32 6.86 -2.18
N ALA A 83 9.95 5.95 -1.27
CA ALA A 83 10.33 4.54 -1.38
C ALA A 83 9.54 3.85 -2.51
N VAL A 84 8.27 4.21 -2.72
CA VAL A 84 7.48 3.68 -3.85
C VAL A 84 8.20 3.93 -5.17
N VAL A 85 8.64 5.18 -5.41
CA VAL A 85 9.33 5.57 -6.65
C VAL A 85 10.65 4.82 -6.82
N ALA A 86 11.47 4.72 -5.78
CA ALA A 86 12.75 4.02 -5.85
C ALA A 86 12.58 2.51 -6.13
N VAL A 87 11.63 1.87 -5.45
CA VAL A 87 11.36 0.44 -5.58
C VAL A 87 10.72 0.11 -6.92
N SER A 88 9.72 0.90 -7.37
CA SER A 88 9.05 0.65 -8.65
C SER A 88 10.01 0.82 -9.84
N LEU A 89 10.93 1.79 -9.76
CA LEU A 89 11.91 2.04 -10.81
C LEU A 89 12.96 0.92 -10.90
N LEU A 90 13.47 0.46 -9.75
CA LEU A 90 14.39 -0.67 -9.70
C LEU A 90 13.73 -1.97 -10.21
N LEU A 91 12.51 -2.25 -9.76
CA LEU A 91 11.76 -3.44 -10.17
C LEU A 91 11.40 -3.39 -11.66
N GLY A 92 10.95 -2.22 -12.16
CA GLY A 92 10.65 -2.02 -13.58
C GLY A 92 11.89 -2.19 -14.46
N PHE A 93 13.05 -1.68 -14.04
CA PHE A 93 14.31 -1.88 -14.75
C PHE A 93 14.69 -3.37 -14.82
N LEU A 94 14.55 -4.09 -13.70
CA LEU A 94 14.90 -5.52 -13.65
C LEU A 94 13.95 -6.38 -14.49
N VAL A 95 12.65 -6.09 -14.47
CA VAL A 95 11.65 -6.77 -15.30
C VAL A 95 11.88 -6.49 -16.78
N SER A 96 12.11 -5.22 -17.16
CA SER A 96 12.41 -4.85 -18.55
C SER A 96 13.73 -5.47 -19.03
N GLY A 97 14.75 -5.52 -18.17
CA GLY A 97 16.01 -6.22 -18.45
C GLY A 97 15.80 -7.73 -18.67
N GLY A 98 14.96 -8.36 -17.87
CA GLY A 98 14.58 -9.77 -18.04
C GLY A 98 13.84 -10.05 -19.35
N ILE A 99 12.92 -9.16 -19.75
CA ILE A 99 12.21 -9.25 -21.03
C ILE A 99 13.20 -9.10 -22.20
N ASN A 100 14.12 -8.15 -22.14
CA ASN A 100 15.15 -7.99 -23.19
C ASN A 100 16.06 -9.23 -23.29
N LEU A 101 16.43 -9.82 -22.15
CA LEU A 101 17.21 -11.05 -22.12
C LEU A 101 16.43 -12.22 -22.72
N GLN A 102 15.12 -12.26 -22.50
CA GLN A 102 14.23 -13.26 -23.10
C GLN A 102 14.19 -13.13 -24.63
N LEU A 103 14.06 -11.91 -25.16
CA LEU A 103 14.06 -11.64 -26.59
C LEU A 103 15.42 -11.97 -27.24
N ALA A 104 16.53 -11.69 -26.55
CA ALA A 104 17.87 -11.95 -27.07
C ALA A 104 18.28 -13.43 -26.98
N ALA A 105 17.88 -14.14 -25.94
CA ALA A 105 18.28 -15.53 -25.67
C ALA A 105 17.24 -16.58 -26.11
N GLY A 106 16.09 -16.17 -26.68
CA GLY A 106 15.07 -17.07 -27.23
C GLY A 106 14.33 -17.91 -26.17
N VAL A 107 14.26 -17.42 -24.94
CA VAL A 107 13.73 -18.17 -23.79
C VAL A 107 12.19 -18.07 -23.73
N PRO A 108 11.45 -19.14 -23.36
CA PRO A 108 9.98 -19.09 -23.22
C PRO A 108 9.49 -18.12 -22.13
N ALA A 109 8.27 -17.58 -22.30
CA ALA A 109 7.64 -16.62 -21.35
C ALA A 109 7.50 -17.17 -19.93
N SER A 110 7.41 -18.49 -19.79
CA SER A 110 7.37 -19.18 -18.51
C SER A 110 8.58 -18.87 -17.62
N THR A 111 9.76 -18.64 -18.20
CA THR A 111 10.96 -18.31 -17.42
C THR A 111 10.85 -16.93 -16.78
N VAL A 112 10.23 -15.96 -17.46
CA VAL A 112 9.98 -14.63 -16.90
C VAL A 112 9.00 -14.70 -15.74
N SER A 113 7.90 -15.46 -15.87
CA SER A 113 6.94 -15.64 -14.76
C SER A 113 7.54 -16.36 -13.55
N ILE A 114 8.45 -17.31 -13.75
CA ILE A 114 9.18 -17.96 -12.65
C ILE A 114 10.09 -16.96 -11.94
N MET A 115 10.81 -16.13 -12.69
CA MET A 115 11.67 -15.08 -12.14
C MET A 115 10.87 -14.01 -11.39
N GLU A 116 9.71 -13.61 -11.91
CA GLU A 116 8.79 -12.69 -11.23
C GLU A 116 8.31 -13.29 -9.89
N SER A 117 7.88 -14.56 -9.90
CA SER A 117 7.44 -15.26 -8.70
C SER A 117 8.56 -15.36 -7.64
N LEU A 118 9.79 -15.66 -8.08
CA LEU A 118 10.95 -15.70 -7.20
C LEU A 118 11.28 -14.32 -6.63
N MET A 119 11.17 -13.25 -7.44
CA MET A 119 11.33 -11.88 -6.97
C MET A 119 10.32 -11.53 -5.88
N ILE A 120 9.05 -11.91 -6.07
CA ILE A 120 8.00 -11.65 -5.08
C ILE A 120 8.29 -12.37 -3.77
N ILE A 121 8.71 -13.64 -3.83
CA ILE A 121 9.11 -14.41 -2.64
C ILE A 121 10.31 -13.76 -1.94
N LEU A 122 11.31 -13.33 -2.71
CA LEU A 122 12.50 -12.67 -2.17
C LEU A 122 12.15 -11.34 -1.49
N ILE A 123 11.28 -10.54 -2.12
CA ILE A 123 10.81 -9.27 -1.54
C ILE A 123 9.99 -9.53 -0.28
N ALA A 124 9.06 -10.49 -0.31
CA ALA A 124 8.25 -10.86 0.84
C ALA A 124 9.13 -11.33 2.01
N GLY A 125 10.14 -12.16 1.72
CA GLY A 125 11.14 -12.60 2.69
C GLY A 125 11.96 -11.44 3.27
N ALA A 126 12.43 -10.52 2.42
CA ALA A 126 13.17 -9.33 2.86
C ALA A 126 12.29 -8.40 3.72
N VAL A 127 11.02 -8.24 3.38
CA VAL A 127 10.05 -7.48 4.20
C VAL A 127 9.85 -8.15 5.55
N LEU A 128 9.66 -9.47 5.61
CA LEU A 128 9.52 -10.22 6.86
C LEU A 128 10.76 -10.07 7.76
N TRP A 129 11.95 -10.19 7.17
CA TRP A 129 13.23 -10.02 7.88
C TRP A 129 13.36 -8.60 8.46
N THR A 130 13.05 -7.58 7.67
CA THR A 130 13.18 -6.18 8.09
C THR A 130 12.04 -5.72 9.01
N ALA A 131 10.84 -6.31 8.89
CA ALA A 131 9.70 -6.04 9.75
C ALA A 131 9.80 -6.74 11.11
N GLY A 132 10.44 -7.92 11.18
CA GLY A 132 10.72 -8.64 12.43
C GLY A 132 11.52 -7.82 13.44
N SER A 133 12.33 -6.85 12.97
CA SER A 133 13.18 -6.01 13.81
C SER A 133 12.46 -4.81 14.47
N ARG A 134 11.16 -4.58 14.22
CA ARG A 134 10.41 -3.42 14.78
C ARG A 134 9.06 -3.76 15.41
N ARG A 135 8.93 -4.92 16.06
CA ARG A 135 7.75 -5.25 16.87
C ARG A 135 7.66 -4.51 18.22
N SER A 136 8.56 -3.57 18.50
CA SER A 136 8.57 -2.80 19.75
C SER A 136 7.86 -1.46 19.60
N LYS A 137 6.53 -1.48 19.62
CA LYS A 137 5.73 -0.67 20.55
C LYS A 137 4.26 -1.11 20.46
N PRO A 138 3.76 -1.88 21.43
CA PRO A 138 2.37 -2.26 21.48
C PRO A 138 1.50 -1.02 21.65
N VAL A 139 0.37 -0.99 20.95
CA VAL A 139 -0.72 0.00 21.05
C VAL A 139 -1.46 -0.11 22.41
N ALA A 140 -0.87 -0.78 23.40
CA ALA A 140 -1.48 -1.10 24.69
C ALA A 140 -1.27 -0.06 25.80
N ALA A 141 -0.64 1.09 25.53
CA ALA A 141 -0.41 2.13 26.53
C ALA A 141 -1.48 3.23 26.57
N GLN A 142 -2.58 3.10 25.82
CA GLN A 142 -3.64 4.13 25.74
C GLN A 142 -5.01 3.67 26.27
N GLN A 143 -5.06 2.48 26.88
CA GLN A 143 -6.22 1.99 27.65
C GLN A 143 -5.98 2.05 29.17
N ALA A 144 -5.01 2.86 29.62
CA ALA A 144 -4.88 3.15 31.05
C ALA A 144 -6.01 4.10 31.48
N GLU A 145 -7.01 3.48 32.11
CA GLU A 145 -8.00 4.03 33.05
C GLU A 145 -7.57 5.32 33.76
N PRO A 146 -8.51 6.24 34.03
CA PRO A 146 -9.13 6.15 35.35
C PRO A 146 -10.62 6.50 35.33
N GLU A 147 -11.48 5.51 35.58
CA GLU A 147 -12.84 5.77 36.08
C GLU A 147 -13.11 4.86 37.29
N THR A 148 -12.21 4.93 38.27
CA THR A 148 -12.62 4.73 39.65
C THR A 148 -13.41 5.97 40.04
N VAL A 149 -14.72 5.98 39.78
CA VAL A 149 -15.64 6.88 40.46
C VAL A 149 -15.77 6.34 41.88
N PRO A 150 -15.24 7.03 42.91
CA PRO A 150 -15.56 6.66 44.28
C PRO A 150 -17.06 6.86 44.45
N ASP A 151 -17.71 5.77 44.82
CA ASP A 151 -19.01 5.72 45.46
C ASP A 151 -19.19 6.89 46.45
N LEU A 152 -19.93 7.92 46.02
CA LEU A 152 -20.46 8.96 46.89
C LEU A 152 -21.87 8.56 47.35
N ALA A 153 -22.02 7.31 47.80
CA ALA A 153 -23.02 6.97 48.79
C ALA A 153 -22.62 7.57 50.15
N GLY A 154 -23.32 8.63 50.56
CA GLY A 154 -23.40 9.02 51.98
C GLY A 154 -22.65 10.28 52.39
N ALA A 155 -23.11 11.46 51.97
CA ALA A 155 -22.81 12.70 52.69
C ALA A 155 -23.85 13.80 52.38
N HIS A 156 -25.10 13.61 52.78
CA HIS A 156 -26.02 14.71 53.12
C HIS A 156 -27.10 14.16 54.05
N ARG A 157 -26.74 14.04 55.34
CA ARG A 157 -27.64 14.32 56.46
C ARG A 157 -27.37 15.75 56.91
#